data_AF-A0A7X0MXM9-F1
#
_entry.id   AF-A0A7X0MXM9-F1
#
_cell.length_a   1.000
_cell.length_b   1.000
_cell.length_c   1.000
_cell.angle_alpha   90.00
_cell.angle_beta   90.00
_cell.angle_gamma   90.00
#
_symmetry.space_group_name_H-M   'P 1'
#
loop_
_entity.id
_entity.type
_entity.pdbx_description
1 polymer ?
#
loop_
_entity_poly.entity_id
_entity_poly.type
_entity_poly.pdbx_seq_one_letter_code
_entity_poly.pdbx_strand_id
1 'polypeptide(L)'
;MGPFSIVLLVSLVFGLIIGWRSGWLATLIRLLSFVGAYVLLYLYLKPLAAYLQQSFELSYLLSYLSAGGGILVLGGLAVSLALRLLFAVLKLFLPWRPPADEDERSAKSPMGAILGGSLAAVFALFLIWAMSLLSVQFPQIQPKPEQTFDVKLAKTSQNLMGSISAQVLQVAGAEKQEQAMVTAIMRNPVANAQRLKSIGSSDSFRRLMQDQNSLNLMRSGNSKALVNDRKFQAVMQEPAMKALVEDSGLSASEDQEELATTVSSAFTRMDRLRRDPKIQNILRDPELQRQIKNKDYFALFSNPKFAEIMEAFQNPAPQTEETDSGTSENRSGAVDDKEQAGSADYPEASSKVYHWVDEEGRHHYSDKEPE
;
A
#
# COMPACT_ATOMS: atom_id res chain seq x y z
N MET A 1 15.60 2.67 31.13
CA MET A 1 15.69 2.68 29.65
C MET A 1 14.70 1.67 29.12
N GLY A 2 13.97 2.04 28.09
CA GLY A 2 12.96 1.18 27.52
C GLY A 2 13.55 0.14 26.57
N PRO A 3 12.82 -0.93 26.25
CA PRO A 3 13.31 -1.97 25.34
C PRO A 3 13.72 -1.39 23.97
N PHE A 4 13.01 -0.39 23.45
CA PHE A 4 13.36 0.26 22.18
C PHE A 4 14.65 1.06 22.26
N SER A 5 14.84 1.77 23.38
CA SER A 5 16.07 2.52 23.65
C SER A 5 17.31 1.60 23.69
N ILE A 6 17.17 0.42 24.31
CA ILE A 6 18.25 -0.59 24.37
C ILE A 6 18.58 -1.11 22.97
N VAL A 7 17.57 -1.49 22.18
CA VAL A 7 17.77 -1.99 20.82
C VAL A 7 18.46 -0.95 19.93
N LEU A 8 18.05 0.33 20.03
CA LEU A 8 18.71 1.41 19.30
C LEU A 8 20.17 1.56 19.70
N LEU A 9 20.45 1.65 21.01
CA LEU A 9 21.81 1.85 21.51
C LEU A 9 22.73 0.69 21.12
N VAL A 10 22.29 -0.55 21.31
CA VAL A 10 23.06 -1.75 20.94
C VAL A 10 23.35 -1.77 19.44
N SER A 11 22.34 -1.48 18.61
CA SER A 11 22.50 -1.43 17.15
C SER A 11 23.49 -0.34 16.74
N LEU A 12 23.38 0.86 17.32
CA LEU A 12 24.23 2.00 16.99
C LEU A 12 25.69 1.75 17.37
N VAL A 13 25.94 1.25 18.59
CA VAL A 13 27.29 0.87 19.05
C VAL A 13 27.87 -0.23 18.16
N PHE A 14 27.09 -1.25 17.85
CA PHE A 14 27.51 -2.34 16.96
C PHE A 14 27.84 -1.82 15.55
N GLY A 15 27.01 -0.95 14.98
CA GLY A 15 27.23 -0.31 13.69
C GLY A 15 28.47 0.58 13.65
N LEU A 16 28.71 1.37 14.70
CA LEU A 16 29.91 2.18 14.86
C LEU A 16 31.17 1.30 14.91
N ILE A 17 31.17 0.25 15.72
CA ILE A 17 32.31 -0.67 15.86
C ILE A 17 32.59 -1.37 14.53
N ILE A 18 31.57 -1.93 13.89
CA ILE A 18 31.72 -2.64 12.62
C ILE A 18 32.16 -1.70 11.51
N GLY A 19 31.56 -0.52 11.41
CA GLY A 19 31.92 0.49 10.42
C GLY A 19 33.36 0.96 10.60
N TRP A 20 33.77 1.18 11.86
CA TRP A 20 35.14 1.56 12.17
C TRP A 20 36.14 0.47 11.79
N ARG A 21 35.88 -0.80 12.15
CA ARG A 21 36.79 -1.93 11.88
C ARG A 21 36.86 -2.35 10.41
N SER A 22 35.79 -2.14 9.65
CA SER A 22 35.70 -2.62 8.27
C SER A 22 36.31 -1.62 7.26
N GLY A 23 36.53 -0.37 7.67
CA GLY A 23 36.91 0.72 6.77
C GLY A 23 35.73 1.25 5.96
N TRP A 24 35.91 2.44 5.37
CA TRP A 24 34.84 3.15 4.66
C TRP A 24 34.42 2.43 3.37
N LEU A 25 35.39 1.89 2.60
CA LEU A 25 35.12 1.23 1.32
C LEU A 25 34.30 -0.05 1.49
N ALA A 26 34.63 -0.87 2.51
CA ALA A 26 33.83 -2.06 2.81
C ALA A 26 32.41 -1.71 3.25
N THR A 27 32.25 -0.60 3.97
CA THR A 27 30.94 -0.09 4.39
C THR A 27 30.13 0.41 3.20
N LEU A 28 30.78 1.09 2.26
CA LEU A 28 30.17 1.51 1.00
C LEU A 28 29.74 0.30 0.16
N ILE A 29 30.59 -0.73 0.01
CA ILE A 29 30.22 -1.97 -0.69
C ILE A 29 29.01 -2.64 -0.01
N ARG A 30 28.95 -2.68 1.32
CA ARG A 30 27.78 -3.20 2.04
C ARG A 30 26.51 -2.40 1.76
N LEU A 31 26.62 -1.08 1.69
CA LEU A 31 25.50 -0.20 1.36
C LEU A 31 25.01 -0.45 -0.08
N LEU A 32 25.93 -0.50 -1.05
CA LEU A 32 25.60 -0.87 -2.43
C LEU A 32 25.03 -2.28 -2.53
N SER A 33 25.52 -3.24 -1.75
CA SER A 33 24.95 -4.59 -1.73
C SER A 33 23.55 -4.62 -1.16
N PHE A 34 23.25 -3.77 -0.18
CA PHE A 34 21.90 -3.64 0.36
C PHE A 34 20.95 -3.03 -0.68
N VAL A 35 21.38 -1.99 -1.40
CA VAL A 35 20.62 -1.42 -2.51
C VAL A 35 20.39 -2.45 -3.62
N GLY A 36 21.42 -3.19 -4.01
CA GLY A 36 21.30 -4.26 -4.99
C GLY A 36 20.37 -5.39 -4.53
N ALA A 37 20.45 -5.77 -3.24
CA ALA A 37 19.54 -6.75 -2.66
C ALA A 37 18.09 -6.26 -2.65
N TYR A 38 17.86 -4.97 -2.46
CA TYR A 38 16.53 -4.36 -2.55
C TYR A 38 15.98 -4.38 -3.97
N VAL A 39 16.82 -4.13 -4.98
CA VAL A 39 16.42 -4.29 -6.40
C VAL A 39 16.07 -5.75 -6.69
N LEU A 40 16.88 -6.71 -6.22
CA LEU A 40 16.57 -8.13 -6.34
C LEU A 40 15.28 -8.50 -5.61
N LEU A 41 15.03 -7.92 -4.44
CA LEU A 41 13.79 -8.10 -3.71
C LEU A 41 12.59 -7.68 -4.56
N TYR A 42 12.64 -6.48 -5.16
CA TYR A 42 11.55 -6.01 -6.01
C TYR A 42 11.28 -6.94 -7.21
N LEU A 43 12.34 -7.41 -7.88
CA LEU A 43 12.21 -8.24 -9.08
C LEU A 43 11.78 -9.69 -8.77
N TYR A 44 12.27 -10.27 -7.66
CA TYR A 44 12.14 -11.70 -7.40
C TYR A 44 11.24 -12.07 -6.21
N LEU A 45 10.72 -11.10 -5.44
CA LEU A 45 9.89 -11.40 -4.26
C LEU A 45 8.64 -12.21 -4.63
N LYS A 46 7.86 -11.77 -5.62
CA LYS A 46 6.64 -12.45 -6.04
C LYS A 46 6.88 -13.89 -6.53
N PRO A 47 7.76 -14.15 -7.51
CA PRO A 47 7.96 -15.53 -8.00
C PRO A 47 8.56 -16.44 -6.93
N LEU A 48 9.48 -15.93 -6.09
CA LEU A 48 10.07 -16.74 -5.04
C LEU A 48 9.08 -17.06 -3.91
N ALA A 49 8.22 -16.11 -3.53
CA ALA A 49 7.19 -16.34 -2.53
C ALA A 49 6.17 -17.38 -3.01
N ALA A 50 5.74 -17.32 -4.28
CA ALA A 50 4.86 -18.32 -4.86
C ALA A 50 5.49 -19.72 -4.87
N TYR A 51 6.78 -19.81 -5.23
CA TYR A 51 7.53 -21.07 -5.19
C TYR A 51 7.63 -21.66 -3.77
N LEU A 52 7.92 -20.84 -2.76
CA LEU A 52 7.98 -21.29 -1.36
C LEU A 52 6.62 -21.75 -0.85
N GLN A 53 5.55 -21.02 -1.20
CA GLN A 53 4.18 -21.40 -0.84
C GLN A 53 3.80 -22.76 -1.42
N GLN A 54 4.13 -23.02 -2.68
CA GLN A 54 3.86 -24.31 -3.32
C GLN A 54 4.72 -25.45 -2.75
N SER A 55 5.98 -25.17 -2.42
CA SER A 55 6.94 -26.21 -2.03
C SER A 55 6.83 -26.64 -0.56
N PHE A 56 6.44 -25.72 0.32
CA PHE A 56 6.46 -25.94 1.78
C PHE A 56 5.09 -25.77 2.43
N GLU A 57 4.02 -25.56 1.65
CA GLU A 57 2.66 -25.26 2.14
C GLU A 57 2.64 -24.11 3.16
N LEU A 58 3.60 -23.18 3.05
CA LEU A 58 3.72 -22.06 3.96
C LEU A 58 2.57 -21.08 3.73
N SER A 59 2.10 -20.45 4.82
CA SER A 59 1.11 -19.38 4.69
C SER A 59 1.67 -18.25 3.81
N TYR A 60 0.78 -17.52 3.11
CA TYR A 60 1.19 -16.48 2.16
C TYR A 60 2.14 -15.46 2.80
N LEU A 61 1.82 -14.96 4.00
CA LEU A 61 2.69 -14.00 4.68
C LEU A 61 4.04 -14.59 5.08
N LEU A 62 4.08 -15.85 5.58
CA LEU A 62 5.35 -16.51 5.90
C LEU A 62 6.19 -16.73 4.65
N SER A 63 5.56 -17.05 3.53
CA SER A 63 6.22 -17.22 2.25
C SER A 63 6.84 -15.91 1.77
N TYR A 64 6.10 -14.80 1.83
CA TYR A 64 6.62 -13.47 1.49
C TYR A 64 7.73 -12.98 2.44
N LEU A 65 7.58 -13.21 3.75
CA LEU A 65 8.61 -12.87 4.73
C LEU A 65 9.87 -13.71 4.54
N SER A 66 9.72 -15.01 4.30
CA SER A 66 10.84 -15.94 4.10
C SER A 66 11.53 -15.68 2.76
N ALA A 67 10.78 -15.47 1.68
CA ALA A 67 11.32 -15.07 0.39
C ALA A 67 12.04 -13.73 0.50
N GLY A 68 11.41 -12.74 1.12
CA GLY A 68 11.99 -11.41 1.27
C GLY A 68 13.25 -11.40 2.13
N GLY A 69 13.22 -12.06 3.28
CA GLY A 69 14.39 -12.24 4.14
C GLY A 69 15.50 -13.03 3.43
N GLY A 70 15.14 -14.10 2.72
CA GLY A 70 16.05 -14.91 1.93
C GLY A 70 16.74 -14.10 0.82
N ILE A 71 15.99 -13.31 0.05
CA ILE A 71 16.56 -12.45 -1.00
C ILE A 71 17.45 -11.36 -0.39
N LEU A 72 17.02 -10.71 0.69
CA LEU A 72 17.84 -9.67 1.32
C LEU A 72 19.18 -10.22 1.84
N VAL A 73 19.18 -11.40 2.45
CA VAL A 73 20.39 -12.04 2.98
C VAL A 73 21.24 -12.63 1.86
N LEU A 74 20.69 -13.53 1.05
CA LEU A 74 21.43 -14.25 0.00
C LEU A 74 21.75 -13.33 -1.17
N GLY A 75 20.81 -12.51 -1.61
CA GLY A 75 21.01 -11.50 -2.64
C GLY A 75 22.00 -10.42 -2.19
N GLY A 76 21.92 -9.96 -0.95
CA GLY A 76 22.93 -9.05 -0.37
C GLY A 76 24.32 -9.67 -0.36
N LEU A 77 24.43 -10.94 0.01
CA LEU A 77 25.71 -11.66 -0.01
C LEU A 77 26.23 -11.82 -1.45
N ALA A 78 25.38 -12.21 -2.39
CA ALA A 78 25.72 -12.38 -3.80
C ALA A 78 26.19 -11.06 -4.44
N VAL A 79 25.45 -9.96 -4.23
CA VAL A 79 25.84 -8.63 -4.74
C VAL A 79 27.13 -8.15 -4.09
N SER A 80 27.29 -8.35 -2.78
CA SER A 80 28.53 -8.02 -2.07
C SER A 80 29.74 -8.79 -2.62
N LEU A 81 29.57 -10.09 -2.89
CA LEU A 81 30.60 -10.93 -3.52
C LEU A 81 30.92 -10.45 -4.94
N ALA A 82 29.90 -10.16 -5.75
CA ALA A 82 30.06 -9.65 -7.11
C ALA A 82 30.82 -8.31 -7.14
N LEU A 83 30.48 -7.37 -6.26
CA LEU A 83 31.19 -6.09 -6.13
C LEU A 83 32.64 -6.30 -5.70
N ARG A 84 32.90 -7.20 -4.75
CA ARG A 84 34.29 -7.53 -4.34
C ARG A 84 35.10 -8.11 -5.48
N LEU A 85 34.52 -9.02 -6.27
CA LEU A 85 35.16 -9.58 -7.45
C LEU A 85 35.40 -8.50 -8.51
N LEU A 86 34.42 -7.63 -8.76
CA LEU A 86 34.57 -6.49 -9.66
C LEU A 86 35.73 -5.59 -9.23
N PHE A 87 35.83 -5.23 -7.95
CA PHE A 87 36.95 -4.44 -7.43
C PHE A 87 38.28 -5.20 -7.49
N ALA A 88 38.30 -6.52 -7.28
CA ALA A 88 39.51 -7.33 -7.43
C ALA A 88 40.01 -7.36 -8.88
N VAL A 89 39.09 -7.51 -9.85
CA VAL A 89 39.40 -7.44 -11.28
C VAL A 89 39.84 -6.03 -11.67
N LEU A 90 39.18 -4.99 -11.16
CA LEU A 90 39.55 -3.60 -11.43
C LEU A 90 40.96 -3.28 -10.91
N LYS A 91 41.34 -3.82 -9.74
CA LYS A 91 42.70 -3.73 -9.20
C LYS A 91 43.74 -4.48 -10.05
N LEU A 92 43.33 -5.50 -10.80
CA LEU A 92 44.21 -6.21 -11.72
C LEU A 92 44.50 -5.36 -12.97
N PHE A 93 43.50 -4.61 -13.46
CA PHE A 93 43.62 -3.79 -14.68
C PHE A 93 44.15 -2.38 -14.45
N LEU A 94 43.85 -1.76 -13.31
CA LEU A 94 44.42 -0.47 -12.95
C LEU A 94 45.64 -0.71 -12.04
N PRO A 95 46.85 -0.27 -12.42
CA PRO A 95 48.04 -0.32 -11.58
C PRO A 95 47.98 0.73 -10.45
N TRP A 96 46.81 0.87 -9.83
CA TRP A 96 46.63 1.68 -8.64
C TRP A 96 47.16 0.89 -7.46
N ARG A 97 48.46 1.03 -7.19
CA ARG A 97 49.03 0.63 -5.89
C ARG A 97 48.60 1.70 -4.88
N PRO A 98 47.65 1.44 -3.98
CA PRO A 98 47.52 2.30 -2.82
C PRO A 98 48.88 2.34 -2.10
N PRO A 99 49.28 3.48 -1.51
CA PRO A 99 50.49 3.57 -0.70
C PRO A 99 50.51 2.42 0.30
N ALA A 100 51.65 1.73 0.45
CA ALA A 100 51.79 0.55 1.31
C ALA A 100 51.40 0.80 2.78
N ASP A 101 51.28 2.06 3.17
CA ASP A 101 50.98 2.54 4.51
C ASP A 101 49.47 2.80 4.71
N GLU A 102 48.67 2.79 3.64
CA GLU A 102 47.23 3.07 3.70
C GLU A 102 46.38 1.87 4.15
N ASP A 103 46.86 0.63 4.02
CA ASP A 103 46.07 -0.54 4.41
C ASP A 103 45.83 -0.61 5.93
N GLU A 104 46.77 -0.12 6.76
CA GLU A 104 46.55 0.01 8.22
C GLU A 104 45.78 1.27 8.62
N ARG A 105 45.95 2.40 7.90
CA ARG A 105 45.26 3.67 8.20
C ARG A 105 43.81 3.68 7.70
N SER A 106 43.53 3.07 6.56
CA SER A 106 42.18 2.97 5.97
C SER A 106 41.26 2.07 6.81
N ALA A 107 41.82 1.05 7.46
CA ALA A 107 41.10 0.15 8.36
C ALA A 107 40.58 0.80 9.64
N LYS A 108 40.97 2.06 9.95
CA LYS A 108 40.50 2.82 11.14
C LYS A 108 39.93 4.19 10.76
N SER A 109 39.36 4.33 9.56
CA SER A 109 38.78 5.60 9.13
C SER A 109 37.55 5.98 9.97
N PRO A 110 37.49 7.20 10.54
CA PRO A 110 36.31 7.69 11.25
C PRO A 110 35.07 7.77 10.33
N MET A 111 35.28 7.90 9.01
CA MET A 111 34.20 7.91 8.02
C MET A 111 33.47 6.55 7.96
N GLY A 112 34.19 5.45 8.15
CA GLY A 112 33.59 4.11 8.23
C GLY A 112 32.68 3.97 9.44
N ALA A 113 33.09 4.52 10.59
CA ALA A 113 32.26 4.55 11.80
C ALA A 113 30.95 5.34 11.56
N ILE A 114 31.04 6.54 10.98
CA ILE A 114 29.87 7.38 10.68
C ILE A 114 28.88 6.64 9.77
N LEU A 115 29.37 6.08 8.65
CA LEU A 115 28.51 5.33 7.72
C LEU A 115 27.90 4.10 8.39
N GLY A 116 28.69 3.31 9.12
CA GLY A 116 28.20 2.13 9.83
C GLY A 116 27.18 2.45 10.91
N GLY A 117 27.40 3.53 11.68
CA GLY A 117 26.46 4.04 12.66
C GLY A 117 25.15 4.52 12.03
N SER A 118 25.22 5.24 10.90
CA SER A 118 24.03 5.69 10.17
C SER A 118 23.17 4.53 9.66
N LEU A 119 23.81 3.51 9.07
CA LEU A 119 23.11 2.32 8.57
C LEU A 119 22.46 1.54 9.72
N ALA A 120 23.17 1.38 10.84
CA ALA A 120 22.63 0.70 12.00
C ALA A 120 21.51 1.48 12.68
N ALA A 121 21.54 2.82 12.64
CA ALA A 121 20.43 3.64 13.12
C ALA A 121 19.17 3.44 12.27
N VAL A 122 19.29 3.43 10.94
CA VAL A 122 18.16 3.13 10.03
C VAL A 122 17.60 1.74 10.31
N PHE A 123 18.48 0.73 10.44
CA PHE A 123 18.08 -0.63 10.75
C PHE A 123 17.39 -0.75 12.13
N ALA A 124 17.91 -0.06 13.14
CA ALA A 124 17.29 -0.03 14.46
C ALA A 124 15.90 0.61 14.44
N LEU A 125 15.72 1.70 13.69
CA LEU A 125 14.41 2.35 13.53
C LEU A 125 13.41 1.40 12.87
N PHE A 126 13.83 0.63 11.87
CA PHE A 126 13.02 -0.39 11.24
C PHE A 126 12.65 -1.52 12.22
N LEU A 127 13.60 -2.02 13.01
CA LEU A 127 13.32 -3.02 14.06
C LEU A 127 12.35 -2.51 15.12
N ILE A 128 12.48 -1.25 15.54
CA ILE A 128 11.55 -0.62 16.49
C ILE A 128 10.15 -0.53 15.90
N TRP A 129 10.02 -0.14 14.63
CA TRP A 129 8.74 -0.14 13.92
C TRP A 129 8.13 -1.54 13.85
N ALA A 130 8.91 -2.55 13.45
CA ALA A 130 8.45 -3.93 13.37
C ALA A 130 8.02 -4.49 14.75
N MET A 131 8.80 -4.23 15.80
CA MET A 131 8.41 -4.59 17.17
C MET A 131 7.16 -3.86 17.64
N SER A 132 6.98 -2.58 17.25
CA SER A 132 5.77 -1.84 17.55
C SER A 132 4.54 -2.51 16.93
N LEU A 133 4.63 -3.03 15.70
CA LEU A 133 3.55 -3.80 15.08
C LEU A 133 3.28 -5.12 15.80
N LEU A 134 4.33 -5.85 16.20
CA LEU A 134 4.20 -7.12 16.94
C LEU A 134 3.54 -6.92 18.31
N SER A 135 3.81 -5.81 18.99
CA SER A 135 3.23 -5.52 20.31
C SER A 135 1.70 -5.41 20.30
N VAL A 136 1.11 -5.12 19.14
CA VAL A 136 -0.34 -5.08 18.92
C VAL A 136 -0.96 -6.46 19.01
N GLN A 137 -0.26 -7.44 18.45
CA GLN A 137 -0.70 -8.82 18.38
C GLN A 137 -0.47 -9.56 19.70
N PHE A 138 0.49 -9.09 20.50
CA PHE A 138 0.79 -9.61 21.83
C PHE A 138 0.61 -8.51 22.88
N PRO A 139 -0.63 -8.22 23.33
CA PRO A 139 -0.90 -7.18 24.32
C PRO A 139 -0.09 -7.31 25.61
N GLN A 140 0.35 -8.54 25.93
CA GLN A 140 1.22 -8.85 27.07
C GLN A 140 2.61 -8.18 26.99
N ILE A 141 3.03 -7.74 25.80
CA ILE A 141 4.34 -7.13 25.53
C ILE A 141 4.26 -5.59 25.54
N GLN A 142 3.08 -4.99 25.73
CA GLN A 142 2.95 -3.53 25.71
C GLN A 142 3.77 -2.90 26.85
N PRO A 143 4.76 -2.05 26.54
CA PRO A 143 5.52 -1.36 27.58
C PRO A 143 4.57 -0.45 28.36
N LYS A 144 4.66 -0.48 29.69
CA LYS A 144 3.88 0.42 30.55
C LYS A 144 4.14 1.88 30.13
N PRO A 145 3.09 2.73 30.04
CA PRO A 145 3.15 4.06 29.43
C PRO A 145 4.04 5.11 30.13
N GLU A 146 4.77 4.74 31.19
CA GLU A 146 5.60 5.67 31.98
C GLU A 146 6.94 6.04 31.31
N GLN A 147 7.32 5.44 30.18
CA GLN A 147 8.60 5.73 29.52
C GLN A 147 8.46 6.70 28.32
N THR A 148 8.58 7.99 28.61
CA THR A 148 8.42 9.10 27.65
C THR A 148 9.39 9.09 26.47
N PHE A 149 10.59 8.53 26.63
CA PHE A 149 11.59 8.46 25.55
C PHE A 149 11.20 7.46 24.44
N ASP A 150 10.58 6.33 24.81
CA ASP A 150 10.11 5.33 23.86
C ASP A 150 8.95 5.88 23.00
N VAL A 151 8.10 6.74 23.57
CA VAL A 151 6.99 7.37 22.84
C VAL A 151 7.50 8.32 21.75
N LYS A 152 8.52 9.14 22.05
CA LYS A 152 9.11 10.06 21.04
C LYS A 152 9.80 9.29 19.93
N LEU A 153 10.56 8.24 20.27
CA LEU A 153 11.28 7.43 19.30
C LEU A 153 10.33 6.64 18.39
N ALA A 154 9.27 6.06 18.95
CA ALA A 154 8.20 5.41 18.20
C ALA A 154 7.52 6.40 17.24
N LYS A 155 7.19 7.62 17.71
CA LYS A 155 6.59 8.67 16.87
C LYS A 155 7.51 9.10 15.72
N THR A 156 8.81 9.23 15.97
CA THR A 156 9.79 9.55 14.91
C THR A 156 9.87 8.44 13.86
N SER A 157 9.92 7.18 14.29
CA SER A 157 9.92 6.02 13.40
C SER A 157 8.63 5.95 12.55
N GLN A 158 7.48 6.18 13.18
CA GLN A 158 6.18 6.26 12.49
C GLN A 158 6.13 7.37 11.44
N ASN A 159 6.67 8.55 11.75
CA ASN A 159 6.74 9.66 10.79
C ASN A 159 7.63 9.34 9.59
N LEU A 160 8.80 8.73 9.83
CA LEU A 160 9.74 8.34 8.77
C LEU A 160 9.13 7.27 7.85
N MET A 161 8.43 6.29 8.43
CA MET A 161 7.80 5.24 7.63
C MET A 161 6.59 5.77 6.85
N GLY A 162 5.86 6.73 7.42
CA GLY A 162 4.79 7.45 6.72
C GLY A 162 5.30 8.19 5.49
N SER A 163 6.45 8.88 5.57
CA SER A 163 7.01 9.59 4.41
C SER A 163 7.55 8.66 3.32
N ILE A 164 8.18 7.54 3.69
CA ILE A 164 8.62 6.51 2.73
C ILE A 164 7.41 5.89 2.02
N SER A 165 6.34 5.60 2.75
CA SER A 165 5.11 5.03 2.18
C SER A 165 4.44 5.99 1.20
N ALA A 166 4.39 7.28 1.53
CA ALA A 166 3.85 8.31 0.64
C ALA A 166 4.64 8.39 -0.69
N GLN A 167 5.97 8.31 -0.64
CA GLN A 167 6.80 8.30 -1.85
C GLN A 167 6.56 7.05 -2.72
N VAL A 168 6.42 5.87 -2.11
CA VAL A 168 6.13 4.64 -2.85
C VAL A 168 4.77 4.74 -3.55
N LEU A 169 3.75 5.27 -2.89
CA LEU A 169 2.43 5.45 -3.49
C LEU A 169 2.42 6.52 -4.59
N GLN A 170 3.25 7.56 -4.46
CA GLN A 170 3.44 8.56 -5.51
C GLN A 170 4.01 7.94 -6.78
N VAL A 171 4.99 7.04 -6.66
CA VAL A 171 5.54 6.30 -7.80
C VAL A 171 4.53 5.33 -8.40
N ALA A 172 3.61 4.80 -7.59
CA ALA A 172 2.53 3.92 -8.04
C ALA A 172 1.36 4.65 -8.74
N GLY A 173 1.39 5.98 -8.85
CA GLY A 173 0.36 6.77 -9.53
C GLY A 173 -0.96 6.89 -8.75
N ALA A 174 -0.97 6.59 -7.44
CA ALA A 174 -2.16 6.77 -6.62
C ALA A 174 -2.57 8.25 -6.56
N GLU A 175 -3.87 8.56 -6.46
CA GLU A 175 -4.32 9.94 -6.28
C GLU A 175 -3.87 10.49 -4.92
N LYS A 176 -3.60 11.80 -4.83
CA LYS A 176 -3.06 12.45 -3.61
C LYS A 176 -3.85 12.14 -2.33
N GLN A 177 -5.16 11.93 -2.44
CA GLN A 177 -6.01 11.64 -1.29
C GLN A 177 -6.01 10.18 -0.87
N GLU A 178 -6.03 9.25 -1.83
CA GLU A 178 -5.82 7.83 -1.51
C GLU A 178 -4.47 7.67 -0.81
N GLN A 179 -3.44 8.40 -1.28
CA GLN A 179 -2.15 8.48 -0.60
C GLN A 179 -2.25 9.03 0.82
N ALA A 180 -2.96 10.14 1.03
CA ALA A 180 -3.12 10.77 2.33
C ALA A 180 -3.80 9.84 3.33
N MET A 181 -4.90 9.18 2.93
CA MET A 181 -5.65 8.27 3.79
C MET A 181 -4.86 6.98 4.10
N VAL A 182 -4.21 6.38 3.10
CA VAL A 182 -3.35 5.20 3.30
C VAL A 182 -2.16 5.56 4.18
N THR A 183 -1.55 6.73 3.97
CA THR A 183 -0.44 7.22 4.81
C THR A 183 -0.90 7.44 6.24
N ALA A 184 -2.09 8.01 6.45
CA ALA A 184 -2.68 8.18 7.78
C ALA A 184 -2.76 6.83 8.50
N ILE A 185 -3.37 5.84 7.84
CA ILE A 185 -3.56 4.48 8.34
C ILE A 185 -2.20 3.87 8.71
N MET A 186 -1.21 3.96 7.83
CA MET A 186 0.14 3.40 8.03
C MET A 186 0.95 4.11 9.12
N ARG A 187 0.71 5.41 9.35
CA ARG A 187 1.42 6.18 10.38
C ARG A 187 1.06 5.71 11.79
N ASN A 188 -0.20 5.35 12.02
CA ASN A 188 -0.65 4.81 13.31
C ASN A 188 -1.69 3.69 13.13
N PRO A 189 -1.28 2.50 12.67
CA PRO A 189 -2.20 1.43 12.29
C PRO A 189 -3.08 0.98 13.44
N VAL A 190 -2.57 1.06 14.67
CA VAL A 190 -3.31 0.67 15.90
C VAL A 190 -4.41 1.67 16.21
N ALA A 191 -4.08 2.95 16.30
CA ALA A 191 -5.07 3.98 16.61
C ALA A 191 -6.11 4.07 15.49
N ASN A 192 -5.69 3.96 14.23
CA ASN A 192 -6.61 3.99 13.10
C ASN A 192 -7.52 2.75 13.03
N ALA A 193 -7.01 1.55 13.31
CA ALA A 193 -7.85 0.36 13.43
C ALA A 193 -8.91 0.52 14.54
N GLN A 194 -8.52 1.09 15.69
CA GLN A 194 -9.47 1.39 16.77
C GLN A 194 -10.50 2.45 16.35
N ARG A 195 -10.09 3.53 15.68
CA ARG A 195 -11.00 4.56 15.16
C ARG A 195 -11.96 4.00 14.13
N LEU A 196 -11.48 3.22 13.15
CA LEU A 196 -12.31 2.55 12.14
C LEU A 196 -13.34 1.62 12.79
N LYS A 197 -12.93 0.87 13.82
CA LYS A 197 -13.84 0.05 14.61
C LYS A 197 -14.91 0.89 15.30
N SER A 198 -14.52 2.00 15.93
CA SER A 198 -15.45 2.92 16.59
C SER A 198 -16.45 3.50 15.58
N ILE A 199 -15.99 3.99 14.43
CA ILE A 199 -16.82 4.49 13.33
C ILE A 199 -17.82 3.42 12.87
N GLY A 200 -17.33 2.22 12.54
CA GLY A 200 -18.18 1.11 12.08
C GLY A 200 -19.21 0.63 13.10
N SER A 201 -18.94 0.84 14.39
CA SER A 201 -19.86 0.52 15.49
C SER A 201 -20.76 1.68 15.93
N SER A 202 -20.56 2.89 15.40
CA SER A 202 -21.31 4.08 15.78
C SER A 202 -22.76 4.03 15.29
N ASP A 203 -23.68 4.63 16.05
CA ASP A 203 -25.08 4.72 15.65
C ASP A 203 -25.27 5.61 14.41
N SER A 204 -24.46 6.66 14.26
CA SER A 204 -24.46 7.53 13.08
C SER A 204 -24.13 6.73 11.81
N PHE A 205 -23.09 5.90 11.85
CA PHE A 205 -22.72 5.05 10.71
C PHE A 205 -23.79 4.00 10.41
N ARG A 206 -24.35 3.36 11.44
CA ARG A 206 -25.46 2.41 11.24
C ARG A 206 -26.67 3.07 10.59
N ARG A 207 -27.05 4.28 11.01
CA ARG A 207 -28.16 5.04 10.41
C ARG A 207 -27.88 5.41 8.96
N LEU A 208 -26.65 5.81 8.63
CA LEU A 208 -26.23 6.06 7.25
C LEU A 208 -26.37 4.79 6.40
N MET A 209 -25.88 3.66 6.91
CA MET A 209 -25.91 2.37 6.21
C MET A 209 -27.30 1.72 6.10
N GLN A 210 -28.26 2.16 6.90
CA GLN A 210 -29.65 1.69 6.86
C GLN A 210 -30.56 2.59 6.01
N ASP A 211 -30.09 3.77 5.62
CA ASP A 211 -30.89 4.72 4.87
C ASP A 211 -30.80 4.50 3.35
N GLN A 212 -31.93 4.16 2.73
CA GLN A 212 -31.97 3.91 1.29
C GLN A 212 -31.58 5.14 0.46
N ASN A 213 -31.91 6.36 0.92
CA ASN A 213 -31.57 7.57 0.19
C ASN A 213 -30.05 7.80 0.22
N SER A 214 -29.41 7.79 1.39
CA SER A 214 -27.94 7.90 1.49
C SER A 214 -27.20 6.80 0.72
N LEU A 215 -27.71 5.55 0.76
CA LEU A 215 -27.13 4.45 -0.03
C LEU A 215 -27.23 4.70 -1.53
N ASN A 216 -28.37 5.23 -2.02
CA ASN A 216 -28.53 5.58 -3.44
C ASN A 216 -27.61 6.73 -3.86
N LEU A 217 -27.38 7.72 -2.99
CA LEU A 217 -26.42 8.79 -3.22
C LEU A 217 -24.98 8.25 -3.33
N MET A 218 -24.58 7.33 -2.43
CA MET A 218 -23.26 6.69 -2.50
C MET A 218 -23.09 5.80 -3.73
N ARG A 219 -24.12 5.04 -4.13
CA ARG A 219 -24.08 4.19 -5.34
C ARG A 219 -24.04 4.97 -6.64
N SER A 220 -24.75 6.09 -6.70
CA SER A 220 -24.76 6.97 -7.87
C SER A 220 -23.50 7.82 -7.98
N GLY A 221 -22.64 7.83 -6.97
CA GLY A 221 -21.46 8.70 -6.93
C GLY A 221 -21.82 10.19 -6.81
N ASN A 222 -23.05 10.54 -6.41
CA ASN A 222 -23.49 11.93 -6.28
C ASN A 222 -22.95 12.54 -4.97
N SER A 223 -21.65 12.83 -4.97
CA SER A 223 -20.90 13.35 -3.83
C SER A 223 -21.48 14.67 -3.31
N LYS A 224 -21.89 15.58 -4.20
CA LYS A 224 -22.52 16.87 -3.82
C LYS A 224 -23.79 16.69 -3.02
N ALA A 225 -24.68 15.79 -3.43
CA ALA A 225 -25.88 15.49 -2.67
C ALA A 225 -25.55 14.75 -1.37
N LEU A 226 -24.54 13.87 -1.38
CA LEU A 226 -24.10 13.14 -0.19
C LEU A 226 -23.51 14.06 0.89
N VAL A 227 -22.73 15.08 0.53
CA VAL A 227 -22.23 16.09 1.49
C VAL A 227 -23.37 16.80 2.21
N ASN A 228 -24.49 17.00 1.53
CA ASN A 228 -25.69 17.63 2.09
C ASN A 228 -26.59 16.66 2.87
N ASP A 229 -26.30 15.36 2.84
CA ASP A 229 -27.06 14.37 3.58
C ASP A 229 -26.76 14.46 5.08
N ARG A 230 -27.80 14.68 5.90
CA ARG A 230 -27.64 14.84 7.36
C ARG A 230 -27.02 13.63 8.03
N LYS A 231 -27.26 12.42 7.51
CA LYS A 231 -26.73 11.18 8.10
C LYS A 231 -25.23 11.05 7.78
N PHE A 232 -24.82 11.40 6.57
CA PHE A 232 -23.40 11.49 6.22
C PHE A 232 -22.67 12.54 7.07
N GLN A 233 -23.26 13.74 7.21
CA GLN A 233 -22.70 14.77 8.09
C GLN A 233 -22.58 14.32 9.55
N ALA A 234 -23.54 13.55 10.07
CA ALA A 234 -23.46 12.99 11.41
C ALA A 234 -22.24 12.07 11.57
N VAL A 235 -21.95 11.22 10.57
CA VAL A 235 -20.74 10.38 10.57
C VAL A 235 -19.46 11.22 10.51
N MET A 236 -19.43 12.26 9.67
CA MET A 236 -18.29 13.16 9.58
C MET A 236 -18.05 13.96 10.87
N GLN A 237 -19.10 14.15 11.67
CA GLN A 237 -19.00 14.83 12.96
C GLN A 237 -18.50 13.94 14.10
N GLU A 238 -18.47 12.61 13.91
CA GLU A 238 -17.98 11.66 14.92
C GLU A 238 -16.52 11.95 15.29
N PRO A 239 -16.16 11.94 16.60
CA PRO A 239 -14.79 12.22 17.05
C PRO A 239 -13.74 11.30 16.39
N ALA A 240 -14.09 10.02 16.20
CA ALA A 240 -13.20 9.06 15.56
C ALA A 240 -12.97 9.35 14.07
N MET A 241 -13.98 9.87 13.36
CA MET A 241 -13.88 10.25 11.95
C MET A 241 -13.05 11.52 11.79
N LYS A 242 -13.30 12.54 12.62
CA LYS A 242 -12.50 13.77 12.65
C LYS A 242 -11.01 13.48 12.88
N ALA A 243 -10.71 12.66 13.88
CA ALA A 243 -9.33 12.29 14.18
C ALA A 243 -8.66 11.50 13.05
N LEU A 244 -9.41 10.71 12.28
CA LEU A 244 -8.88 9.99 11.11
C LEU A 244 -8.58 10.94 9.95
N VAL A 245 -9.48 11.88 9.68
CA VAL A 245 -9.32 12.91 8.64
C VAL A 245 -8.15 13.84 8.99
N GLU A 246 -8.06 14.29 10.23
CA GLU A 246 -6.95 15.13 10.72
C GLU A 246 -5.59 14.41 10.61
N ASP A 247 -5.53 13.12 10.97
CA ASP A 247 -4.30 12.33 10.85
C ASP A 247 -3.89 12.07 9.38
N SER A 248 -4.83 12.16 8.44
CA SER A 248 -4.55 12.14 7.00
C SER A 248 -4.05 13.46 6.44
N GLY A 249 -4.08 14.54 7.23
CA GLY A 249 -3.71 15.88 6.78
C GLY A 249 -4.77 16.54 5.90
N LEU A 250 -5.96 15.95 5.83
CA LEU A 250 -7.13 16.52 5.17
C LEU A 250 -7.92 17.38 6.16
N SER A 251 -8.60 18.39 5.64
CA SER A 251 -9.45 19.30 6.39
C SER A 251 -10.89 18.83 6.29
N ALA A 252 -11.50 18.44 7.41
CA ALA A 252 -12.87 17.92 7.44
C ALA A 252 -13.95 18.92 6.96
N SER A 253 -13.60 20.20 6.81
CA SER A 253 -14.49 21.25 6.28
C SER A 253 -14.19 21.62 4.82
N GLU A 254 -12.93 21.64 4.42
CA GLU A 254 -12.55 22.07 3.06
C GLU A 254 -12.66 20.91 2.06
N ASP A 255 -12.44 19.68 2.52
CA ASP A 255 -12.35 18.49 1.65
C ASP A 255 -13.61 17.61 1.70
N GLN A 256 -14.77 18.14 2.13
CA GLN A 256 -15.98 17.33 2.33
C GLN A 256 -16.49 16.65 1.05
N GLU A 257 -16.48 17.36 -0.08
CA GLU A 257 -16.90 16.82 -1.38
C GLU A 257 -15.97 15.70 -1.86
N GLU A 258 -14.67 15.86 -1.63
CA GLU A 258 -13.66 14.86 -1.99
C GLU A 258 -13.75 13.62 -1.09
N LEU A 259 -13.95 13.82 0.22
CA LEU A 259 -14.23 12.73 1.16
C LEU A 259 -15.52 12.00 0.80
N ALA A 260 -16.59 12.72 0.42
CA ALA A 260 -17.83 12.12 -0.05
C ALA A 260 -17.62 11.32 -1.35
N THR A 261 -16.78 11.82 -2.26
CA THR A 261 -16.42 11.13 -3.51
C THR A 261 -15.64 9.84 -3.21
N THR A 262 -14.66 9.92 -2.30
CA THR A 262 -13.86 8.77 -1.84
C THR A 262 -14.75 7.71 -1.18
N VAL A 263 -15.64 8.13 -0.26
CA VAL A 263 -16.57 7.22 0.42
C VAL A 263 -17.57 6.60 -0.55
N SER A 264 -18.10 7.37 -1.49
CA SER A 264 -19.03 6.86 -2.53
C SER A 264 -18.35 5.84 -3.44
N SER A 265 -17.10 6.12 -3.83
CA SER A 265 -16.29 5.21 -4.65
C SER A 265 -16.00 3.91 -3.91
N ALA A 266 -15.55 4.00 -2.66
CA ALA A 266 -15.32 2.84 -1.80
C ALA A 266 -16.61 2.03 -1.57
N PHE A 267 -17.74 2.71 -1.35
CA PHE A 267 -19.04 2.07 -1.20
C PHE A 267 -19.46 1.33 -2.46
N THR A 268 -19.31 1.94 -3.63
CA THR A 268 -19.65 1.34 -4.91
C THR A 268 -18.80 0.10 -5.19
N ARG A 269 -17.49 0.16 -4.92
CA ARG A 269 -16.59 -1.01 -4.99
C ARG A 269 -17.05 -2.12 -4.04
N MET A 270 -17.39 -1.78 -2.79
CA MET A 270 -17.89 -2.73 -1.79
C MET A 270 -19.24 -3.36 -2.19
N ASP A 271 -20.16 -2.57 -2.72
CA ASP A 271 -21.49 -3.03 -3.15
C ASP A 271 -21.40 -3.96 -4.37
N ARG A 272 -20.42 -3.73 -5.26
CA ARG A 272 -20.07 -4.66 -6.34
C ARG A 272 -19.52 -5.98 -5.78
N LEU A 273 -18.53 -5.93 -4.89
CA LEU A 273 -17.96 -7.12 -4.26
C LEU A 273 -19.02 -7.94 -3.52
N ARG A 274 -19.94 -7.27 -2.82
CA ARG A 274 -21.03 -7.95 -2.10
C ARG A 274 -21.97 -8.70 -3.05
N ARG A 275 -22.14 -8.20 -4.28
CA ARG A 275 -22.99 -8.82 -5.32
C ARG A 275 -22.25 -9.87 -6.15
N ASP A 276 -20.93 -9.87 -6.14
CA ASP A 276 -20.13 -10.85 -6.87
C ASP A 276 -20.35 -12.28 -6.29
N PRO A 277 -20.84 -13.24 -7.09
CA PRO A 277 -21.09 -14.60 -6.64
C PRO A 277 -19.82 -15.33 -6.18
N LYS A 278 -18.66 -15.04 -6.77
CA LYS A 278 -17.37 -15.62 -6.33
C LYS A 278 -17.02 -15.12 -4.94
N ILE A 279 -17.14 -13.82 -4.70
CA ILE A 279 -16.91 -13.22 -3.38
C ILE A 279 -17.91 -13.74 -2.35
N GLN A 280 -19.18 -13.91 -2.71
CA GLN A 280 -20.16 -14.52 -1.80
C GLN A 280 -19.79 -15.97 -1.43
N ASN A 281 -19.26 -16.75 -2.37
CA ASN A 281 -18.78 -18.10 -2.09
C ASN A 281 -17.57 -18.09 -1.16
N ILE A 282 -16.64 -17.15 -1.36
CA ILE A 282 -15.48 -16.96 -0.48
C ILE A 282 -15.94 -16.54 0.93
N LEU A 283 -16.88 -15.60 1.06
CA LEU A 283 -17.39 -15.13 2.36
C LEU A 283 -18.19 -16.19 3.13
N ARG A 284 -18.71 -17.21 2.44
CA ARG A 284 -19.36 -18.38 3.06
C ARG A 284 -18.37 -19.44 3.52
N ASP A 285 -17.09 -19.27 3.24
CA ASP A 285 -16.05 -20.22 3.65
C ASP A 285 -15.94 -20.27 5.21
N PRO A 286 -16.03 -21.46 5.82
CA PRO A 286 -16.02 -21.59 7.27
C PRO A 286 -14.66 -21.27 7.90
N GLU A 287 -13.55 -21.44 7.18
CA GLU A 287 -12.21 -21.09 7.65
C GLU A 287 -12.06 -19.56 7.68
N LEU A 288 -12.42 -18.88 6.60
CA LEU A 288 -12.40 -17.42 6.53
C LEU A 288 -13.29 -16.80 7.62
N GLN A 289 -14.49 -17.34 7.83
CA GLN A 289 -15.40 -16.89 8.90
C GLN A 289 -14.81 -17.09 10.29
N ARG A 290 -14.12 -18.22 10.55
CA ARG A 290 -13.42 -18.45 11.81
C ARG A 290 -12.31 -17.42 12.02
N GLN A 291 -11.52 -17.14 10.99
CA GLN A 291 -10.44 -16.14 11.05
C GLN A 291 -11.00 -14.74 11.36
N ILE A 292 -12.07 -14.31 10.67
CA ILE A 292 -12.77 -13.04 10.91
C ILE A 292 -13.34 -13.00 12.34
N LYS A 293 -14.04 -14.06 12.77
CA LYS A 293 -14.67 -14.14 14.10
C LYS A 293 -13.66 -14.10 15.23
N ASN A 294 -12.53 -14.79 15.06
CA ASN A 294 -11.44 -14.84 16.03
C ASN A 294 -10.57 -13.58 16.00
N LYS A 295 -10.82 -12.66 15.05
CA LYS A 295 -10.00 -11.46 14.80
C LYS A 295 -8.54 -11.82 14.54
N ASP A 296 -8.32 -12.99 13.93
CA ASP A 296 -6.99 -13.43 13.53
C ASP A 296 -6.66 -12.77 12.18
N TYR A 297 -6.36 -11.47 12.24
CA TYR A 297 -6.05 -10.69 11.05
C TYR A 297 -4.84 -11.26 10.30
N PHE A 298 -3.90 -11.88 11.01
CA PHE A 298 -2.73 -12.50 10.39
C PHE A 298 -3.11 -13.72 9.55
N ALA A 299 -3.92 -14.62 10.11
CA ALA A 299 -4.47 -15.75 9.36
C ALA A 299 -5.34 -15.25 8.19
N LEU A 300 -6.11 -14.17 8.40
CA LEU A 300 -6.94 -13.56 7.37
C LEU A 300 -6.09 -13.02 6.20
N PHE A 301 -5.05 -12.22 6.46
CA PHE A 301 -4.17 -11.67 5.43
C PHE A 301 -3.31 -12.74 4.73
N SER A 302 -3.16 -13.91 5.34
CA SER A 302 -2.44 -15.03 4.74
C SER A 302 -3.35 -16.05 4.03
N ASN A 303 -4.67 -15.89 4.13
CA ASN A 303 -5.64 -16.72 3.44
C ASN A 303 -5.69 -16.34 1.95
N PRO A 304 -5.45 -17.27 1.01
CA PRO A 304 -5.47 -16.97 -0.42
C PRO A 304 -6.83 -16.40 -0.87
N LYS A 305 -7.93 -16.84 -0.27
CA LYS A 305 -9.27 -16.34 -0.61
C LYS A 305 -9.49 -14.90 -0.15
N PHE A 306 -8.83 -14.48 0.93
CA PHE A 306 -8.85 -13.07 1.33
C PHE A 306 -8.04 -12.21 0.35
N ALA A 307 -6.93 -12.74 -0.18
CA ALA A 307 -6.18 -12.07 -1.23
C ALA A 307 -7.03 -11.88 -2.50
N GLU A 308 -7.84 -12.87 -2.89
CA GLU A 308 -8.81 -12.74 -3.99
C GLU A 308 -9.84 -11.62 -3.74
N ILE A 309 -10.34 -11.47 -2.50
CA ILE A 309 -11.23 -10.35 -2.14
C ILE A 309 -10.50 -9.00 -2.29
N MET A 310 -9.27 -8.92 -1.81
CA MET A 310 -8.47 -7.69 -1.88
C MET A 310 -8.10 -7.32 -3.32
N GLU A 311 -7.81 -8.31 -4.16
CA GLU A 311 -7.54 -8.12 -5.58
C GLU A 311 -8.79 -7.63 -6.30
N ALA A 312 -9.95 -8.25 -6.05
CA ALA A 312 -11.22 -7.80 -6.61
C ALA A 312 -11.62 -6.39 -6.13
N PHE A 313 -11.19 -5.98 -4.92
CA PHE A 313 -11.38 -4.61 -4.43
C PHE A 313 -10.49 -3.59 -5.14
N GLN A 314 -9.24 -3.97 -5.46
CA GLN A 314 -8.26 -3.09 -6.11
C GLN A 314 -8.47 -2.96 -7.61
N ASN A 315 -8.76 -4.09 -8.28
CA ASN A 315 -9.11 -4.16 -9.69
C ASN A 315 -10.61 -4.42 -9.82
N PRO A 316 -11.46 -3.39 -9.69
CA PRO A 316 -12.84 -3.55 -10.10
C PRO A 316 -12.79 -3.90 -11.59
N ALA A 317 -13.22 -5.12 -11.95
CA ALA A 317 -13.30 -5.53 -13.33
C ALA A 317 -13.96 -4.37 -14.12
N PRO A 318 -13.41 -3.98 -15.29
CA PRO A 318 -14.12 -3.05 -16.15
C PRO A 318 -15.52 -3.59 -16.26
N GLN A 319 -16.52 -2.75 -15.98
CA GLN A 319 -17.88 -3.16 -16.25
C GLN A 319 -17.83 -3.61 -17.69
N THR A 320 -18.00 -4.92 -17.93
CA THR A 320 -18.55 -5.35 -19.19
C THR A 320 -19.86 -4.60 -19.17
N GLU A 321 -19.84 -3.42 -19.78
CA GLU A 321 -21.03 -2.82 -20.33
C GLU A 321 -21.54 -3.97 -21.18
N GLU A 322 -22.45 -4.76 -20.60
CA GLU A 322 -23.47 -5.41 -21.37
C GLU A 322 -24.05 -4.24 -22.13
N THR A 323 -23.49 -4.01 -23.32
CA THR A 323 -24.05 -3.19 -24.36
C THR A 323 -25.36 -3.89 -24.60
N ASP A 324 -26.34 -3.53 -23.77
CA ASP A 324 -27.71 -3.86 -23.93
C ASP A 324 -28.05 -3.18 -25.24
N SER A 325 -27.84 -3.97 -26.30
CA SER A 325 -28.22 -3.71 -27.66
C SER A 325 -29.74 -3.88 -27.72
N GLY A 326 -30.43 -3.33 -26.72
CA GLY A 326 -31.84 -3.09 -26.66
C GLY A 326 -32.11 -2.02 -27.68
N THR A 327 -32.25 -2.48 -28.92
CA THR A 327 -33.17 -1.97 -29.93
C THR A 327 -34.11 -0.97 -29.29
N SER A 328 -33.78 0.31 -29.45
CA SER A 328 -34.70 1.40 -29.14
C SER A 328 -35.81 1.30 -30.18
N GLU A 329 -36.80 0.45 -29.89
CA GLU A 329 -38.01 0.30 -30.68
C GLU A 329 -38.86 1.53 -30.43
N ASN A 330 -38.49 2.59 -31.15
CA ASN A 330 -39.37 3.52 -31.84
C ASN A 330 -40.74 3.72 -31.19
N ARG A 331 -40.78 4.47 -30.09
CA ARG A 331 -42.01 5.09 -29.59
C ARG A 331 -42.18 6.45 -30.27
N SER A 332 -42.50 6.42 -31.57
CA SER A 332 -43.04 7.57 -32.30
C SER A 332 -44.44 7.89 -31.74
N GLY A 333 -44.49 8.79 -30.77
CA GLY A 333 -45.68 9.55 -30.44
C GLY A 333 -45.83 10.66 -31.47
N ALA A 334 -46.94 10.63 -32.21
CA ALA A 334 -47.38 11.67 -33.11
C ALA A 334 -47.41 13.04 -32.39
N VAL A 335 -46.67 14.00 -32.95
CA VAL A 335 -46.90 15.43 -32.73
C VAL A 335 -46.92 16.08 -34.10
N ASP A 336 -48.11 16.57 -34.44
CA ASP A 336 -48.45 17.37 -35.61
C ASP A 336 -47.57 18.62 -35.75
N ASP A 337 -47.09 18.81 -36.97
CA ASP A 337 -46.96 20.05 -37.74
C ASP A 337 -46.81 21.39 -36.98
N LYS A 338 -45.60 21.97 -37.11
CA LYS A 338 -45.39 23.22 -37.86
C LYS A 338 -43.91 23.59 -37.99
N GLU A 339 -43.36 23.27 -39.16
CA GLU A 339 -42.79 24.23 -40.10
C GLU A 339 -42.06 25.46 -39.51
N GLN A 340 -40.73 25.37 -39.34
CA GLN A 340 -39.86 26.44 -39.82
C GLN A 340 -38.40 26.00 -40.03
N ALA A 341 -37.98 26.23 -41.28
CA ALA A 341 -36.71 25.91 -41.91
C ALA A 341 -35.46 26.46 -41.20
N GLY A 342 -34.38 25.66 -41.24
CA GLY A 342 -33.02 26.17 -41.26
C GLY A 342 -32.01 25.50 -40.33
N SER A 343 -31.82 24.18 -40.40
CA SER A 343 -30.68 23.52 -39.76
C SER A 343 -29.91 22.68 -40.78
N ALA A 344 -28.62 23.00 -40.91
CA ALA A 344 -27.67 22.30 -41.74
C ALA A 344 -27.57 20.82 -41.34
N ASP A 345 -27.73 19.97 -42.35
CA ASP A 345 -27.67 18.53 -42.34
C ASP A 345 -26.24 18.08 -41.98
N TYR A 346 -26.03 17.69 -40.72
CA TYR A 346 -24.88 16.89 -40.32
C TYR A 346 -25.38 15.45 -40.16
N PRO A 347 -24.90 14.50 -40.98
CA PRO A 347 -25.30 13.11 -40.84
C PRO A 347 -24.83 12.58 -39.48
N GLU A 348 -25.79 12.25 -38.62
CA GLU A 348 -25.59 11.54 -37.36
C GLU A 348 -25.14 10.11 -37.68
N ALA A 349 -23.84 9.95 -37.96
CA ALA A 349 -23.22 8.65 -38.09
C ALA A 349 -23.01 8.08 -36.69
N SER A 350 -23.81 7.09 -36.29
CA SER A 350 -23.51 6.30 -35.09
C SER A 350 -22.20 5.54 -35.33
N SER A 351 -21.09 6.07 -34.82
CA SER A 351 -19.79 5.43 -34.92
C SER A 351 -19.76 4.21 -34.00
N LYS A 352 -19.83 3.01 -34.57
CA LYS A 352 -19.46 1.79 -33.84
C LYS A 352 -17.97 1.89 -33.50
N VAL A 353 -17.66 2.03 -32.22
CA VAL A 353 -16.28 1.98 -31.71
C VAL A 353 -15.94 0.53 -31.43
N TYR A 354 -14.96 -0.02 -32.14
CA TYR A 354 -14.42 -1.37 -31.96
C TYR A 354 -13.31 -1.34 -30.91
N HIS A 355 -13.36 -2.30 -29.97
CA HIS A 355 -12.36 -2.51 -28.92
C HIS A 355 -11.68 -3.87 -29.09
N TRP A 356 -10.34 -3.91 -29.08
CA TRP A 356 -9.58 -5.15 -29.09
C TRP A 356 -8.29 -5.03 -28.26
N VAL A 357 -7.68 -6.18 -27.96
CA VAL A 357 -6.43 -6.30 -27.20
C VAL A 357 -5.39 -6.96 -28.10
N ASP A 358 -4.21 -6.35 -28.24
CA ASP A 358 -3.12 -6.91 -29.04
C ASP A 358 -2.34 -8.01 -28.30
N GLU A 359 -1.39 -8.66 -28.98
CA GLU A 359 -0.55 -9.72 -28.41
C GLU A 359 0.33 -9.25 -27.23
N GLU A 360 0.53 -7.94 -27.09
CA GLU A 360 1.30 -7.31 -26.02
C GLU A 360 0.41 -6.92 -24.82
N GLY A 361 -0.90 -7.19 -24.90
CA GLY A 361 -1.88 -6.88 -23.87
C GLY A 361 -2.32 -5.41 -23.84
N ARG A 362 -2.10 -4.65 -24.91
CA ARG A 362 -2.51 -3.24 -25.00
C ARG A 362 -3.91 -3.12 -25.59
N HIS A 363 -4.71 -2.23 -25.01
CA HIS A 363 -6.09 -1.97 -25.45
C HIS A 363 -6.12 -0.91 -26.55
N HIS A 364 -6.79 -1.21 -27.65
CA HIS A 364 -6.99 -0.31 -28.79
C HIS A 364 -8.47 -0.02 -29.00
N TYR A 365 -8.79 1.21 -29.42
CA TYR A 365 -10.14 1.67 -29.77
C TYR A 365 -10.10 2.30 -31.16
N SER A 366 -10.96 1.86 -32.08
CA SER A 366 -11.03 2.39 -33.45
C SER A 366 -12.45 2.37 -33.96
N ASP A 367 -12.83 3.38 -34.75
CA ASP A 367 -14.11 3.43 -35.47
C ASP A 367 -14.11 2.51 -36.72
N LYS A 368 -12.98 1.84 -36.99
CA LYS A 368 -12.79 0.88 -38.07
C LYS A 368 -12.50 -0.50 -37.50
N GLU A 369 -13.13 -1.51 -38.08
CA GLU A 369 -12.93 -2.92 -37.76
C GLU A 369 -11.45 -3.29 -37.95
N PRO A 370 -10.80 -3.96 -36.97
CA PRO A 370 -9.40 -4.37 -37.08
C PRO A 370 -9.24 -5.44 -38.19
N GLU A 371 -8.24 -5.26 -39.06
CA GLU A 371 -7.87 -6.23 -40.12
C GLU A 371 -7.20 -7.49 -39.58
#